data_AF-A0A8T4C7V9-F1
#
_entry.id   AF-A0A8T4C7V9-F1
#
_cell.length_a   1.000
_cell.length_b   1.000
_cell.length_c   1.000
_cell.angle_alpha   90.00
_cell.angle_beta   90.00
_cell.angle_gamma   90.00
#
_symmetry.space_group_name_H-M   'P 1'
#
loop_
_entity.id
_entity.type
_entity.pdbx_description
1 polymer ?
#
loop_
_entity_poly.entity_id
_entity_poly.type
_entity_poly.pdbx_seq_one_letter_code
_entity_poly.pdbx_strand_id
1 'polypeptide(L)'
;MNTKDIPKYILLVALAGVLFSGWLTYTKVITGNCPLREGCPYLLGLPTCVYGFIIFGTILVLTYLWHSNAKKYKGNLEWISRVALFGILFSGYYSFIELMDPSCPIKPCVYSLLLPSCVYGLVMYVVVFWLTTQAKK
;
A
#
# COMPACT_ATOMS: atom_id res chain seq x y z
N MET A 1 13.33 -3.37 -19.27
CA MET A 1 13.63 -3.72 -17.86
C MET A 1 14.10 -5.16 -17.85
N ASN A 2 15.26 -5.45 -17.24
CA ASN A 2 15.78 -6.82 -17.24
C ASN A 2 14.92 -7.68 -16.29
N THR A 3 14.37 -8.80 -16.76
CA THR A 3 13.40 -9.62 -16.00
C THR A 3 13.97 -10.17 -14.69
N LYS A 4 15.29 -10.26 -14.57
CA LYS A 4 15.99 -10.67 -13.35
C LYS A 4 15.95 -9.64 -12.23
N ASP A 5 15.75 -8.36 -12.53
CA ASP A 5 15.78 -7.29 -11.54
C ASP A 5 14.38 -6.89 -11.05
N ILE A 6 13.31 -7.28 -11.75
CA ILE A 6 11.91 -7.04 -11.34
C ILE A 6 11.62 -7.40 -9.87
N PRO A 7 12.02 -8.57 -9.33
CA PRO A 7 11.79 -8.88 -7.91
C PRO A 7 12.43 -7.84 -6.97
N LYS A 8 13.60 -7.29 -7.32
CA LYS A 8 14.27 -6.29 -6.49
C LYS A 8 13.48 -4.98 -6.44
N TYR A 9 12.93 -4.55 -7.58
CA TYR A 9 12.10 -3.33 -7.64
C TYR A 9 10.79 -3.50 -6.88
N ILE A 10 10.11 -4.65 -7.02
CA ILE A 10 8.90 -4.93 -6.25
C ILE A 10 9.20 -4.95 -4.76
N LEU A 11 10.33 -5.54 -4.35
CA LEU A 11 10.76 -5.58 -2.96
C LEU A 11 11.04 -4.19 -2.42
N LEU A 12 11.72 -3.33 -3.19
CA LEU A 12 12.00 -1.94 -2.82
C LEU A 12 10.69 -1.13 -2.63
N VAL A 13 9.75 -1.26 -3.57
CA VAL A 13 8.44 -0.60 -3.48
C VAL A 13 7.62 -1.12 -2.30
N ALA A 14 7.59 -2.44 -2.10
CA ALA A 14 6.88 -3.05 -0.97
C ALA A 14 7.49 -2.63 0.37
N LEU A 15 8.82 -2.55 0.46
CA LEU A 15 9.53 -2.10 1.65
C LEU A 15 9.24 -0.64 1.97
N ALA A 16 9.23 0.23 0.95
CA ALA A 16 8.78 1.62 1.10
C ALA A 16 7.32 1.70 1.58
N GLY A 17 6.44 0.87 1.01
CA GLY A 17 5.03 0.79 1.40
C GLY A 17 4.83 0.31 2.85
N VAL A 18 5.56 -0.72 3.29
CA VAL A 18 5.53 -1.23 4.68
C VAL A 18 6.04 -0.18 5.67
N LEU A 19 7.13 0.52 5.34
CA LEU A 19 7.67 1.58 6.20
C LEU A 19 6.70 2.75 6.31
N PHE A 20 6.13 3.19 5.19
CA PHE A 20 5.18 4.30 5.17
C PHE A 20 3.89 3.95 5.93
N SER A 21 3.25 2.83 5.61
CA SER A 21 2.03 2.38 6.28
C SER A 21 2.27 1.98 7.74
N GLY A 22 3.45 1.45 8.06
CA GLY A 22 3.86 1.11 9.42
C GLY A 22 4.03 2.36 10.29
N TRP A 23 4.66 3.42 9.76
CA TRP A 23 4.78 4.70 10.47
C TRP A 23 3.42 5.37 10.72
N LEU A 24 2.53 5.35 9.72
CA LEU A 24 1.15 5.84 9.87
C LEU A 24 0.36 5.03 10.91
N THR A 25 0.51 3.71 10.90
CA THR A 25 -0.14 2.82 11.88
C THR A 25 0.39 3.09 13.29
N TYR A 26 1.70 3.19 13.45
CA TYR A 26 2.36 3.45 14.73
C TYR A 26 1.90 4.78 15.34
N THR A 27 1.93 5.86 14.56
CA THR A 27 1.49 7.18 15.01
C THR A 27 0.00 7.21 15.36
N LYS A 28 -0.85 6.55 14.57
CA LYS A 28 -2.29 6.49 14.85
C LYS A 28 -2.64 5.68 16.09
N VAL A 29 -1.98 4.54 16.31
CA VAL A 29 -2.24 3.66 17.45
C VAL A 29 -1.72 4.27 18.76
N ILE A 30 -0.58 4.97 18.71
CA ILE A 30 0.06 5.50 19.93
C ILE A 30 -0.43 6.90 20.25
N THR A 31 -0.49 7.77 19.26
CA THR A 31 -0.84 9.19 19.47
C THR A 31 -2.34 9.44 19.30
N GLY A 32 -3.10 8.48 18.79
CA GLY A 32 -4.54 8.61 18.50
C GLY A 32 -4.86 9.52 17.29
N ASN A 33 -3.86 10.26 16.81
CA ASN A 33 -3.99 11.27 15.77
C ASN A 33 -3.42 10.78 14.43
N CYS A 34 -3.99 11.30 13.34
CA CYS A 34 -3.46 11.09 11.99
C CYS A 34 -2.33 12.11 11.76
N PRO A 35 -1.09 11.67 11.47
CA PRO A 35 0.07 12.57 11.39
C PRO A 35 -0.04 13.58 10.24
N LEU A 36 -0.83 13.27 9.22
CA LEU A 36 -1.02 14.10 8.03
C LEU A 36 -2.23 15.05 8.13
N ARG A 37 -2.82 15.21 9.33
CA ARG A 37 -4.00 16.06 9.58
C ARG A 37 -5.21 15.74 8.69
N GLU A 38 -5.24 14.56 8.11
CA GLU A 38 -6.34 14.00 7.33
C GLU A 38 -7.29 13.20 8.24
N GLY A 39 -8.54 12.99 7.79
CA GLY A 39 -9.44 12.06 8.45
C GLY A 39 -8.93 10.64 8.25
N CYS A 40 -8.77 9.86 9.33
CA CYS A 40 -8.46 8.43 9.20
C CYS A 40 -9.76 7.63 9.23
N PRO A 41 -10.23 7.07 8.11
CA PRO A 41 -11.37 6.17 8.12
C PRO A 41 -11.03 4.90 8.93
N TYR A 42 -12.04 4.40 9.62
CA TYR A 42 -11.99 3.12 10.32
C TYR A 42 -12.72 2.08 9.50
N LEU A 43 -12.10 0.91 9.35
CA LEU A 43 -12.72 -0.27 8.78
C LEU A 43 -12.74 -1.36 9.84
N LEU A 44 -13.92 -1.92 10.14
CA LEU A 44 -14.11 -3.00 11.12
C LEU A 44 -13.47 -2.69 12.50
N GLY A 45 -13.46 -1.41 12.91
CA GLY A 45 -12.86 -0.96 14.17
C GLY A 45 -11.34 -0.73 14.13
N LEU A 46 -10.68 -0.97 12.99
CA LEU A 46 -9.25 -0.75 12.78
C LEU A 46 -9.01 0.39 11.77
N PRO A 47 -7.95 1.20 11.95
CA PRO A 47 -7.63 2.24 10.97
C PRO A 47 -7.20 1.62 9.64
N THR A 48 -7.60 2.23 8.53
CA THR A 48 -7.26 1.77 7.16
C THR A 48 -5.76 1.59 6.91
N CYS A 49 -4.93 2.38 7.59
CA CYS A 49 -3.47 2.28 7.56
C CYS A 49 -2.94 0.89 7.97
N VAL A 50 -3.62 0.21 8.92
CA VAL A 50 -3.25 -1.14 9.38
C VAL A 50 -3.45 -2.16 8.26
N TYR A 51 -4.55 -2.03 7.51
CA TYR A 51 -4.81 -2.89 6.36
C TYR A 51 -3.76 -2.68 5.28
N GLY A 52 -3.38 -1.43 5.01
CA GLY A 52 -2.28 -1.09 4.11
C GLY A 52 -0.96 -1.76 4.52
N PHE A 53 -0.65 -1.74 5.82
CA PHE A 53 0.53 -2.40 6.38
C PHE A 53 0.51 -3.91 6.18
N ILE A 54 -0.63 -4.57 6.44
CA ILE A 54 -0.79 -6.01 6.23
C ILE A 54 -0.63 -6.36 4.74
N ILE A 55 -1.28 -5.62 3.84
CA ILE A 55 -1.22 -5.90 2.40
C ILE A 55 0.20 -5.69 1.85
N PHE A 56 0.88 -4.58 2.19
CA PHE A 56 2.28 -4.39 1.78
C PHE A 56 3.22 -5.42 2.43
N GLY A 57 2.97 -5.79 3.68
CA GLY A 57 3.73 -6.82 4.38
C GLY A 57 3.63 -8.18 3.69
N THR A 58 2.42 -8.58 3.26
CA THR A 58 2.23 -9.83 2.52
C THR A 58 2.94 -9.80 1.16
N ILE A 59 2.87 -8.68 0.42
CA ILE A 59 3.60 -8.50 -0.85
C ILE A 59 5.11 -8.60 -0.61
N LEU A 60 5.63 -7.97 0.44
CA LEU A 60 7.06 -7.99 0.79
C LEU A 60 7.52 -9.41 1.07
N VAL A 61 6.80 -10.16 1.92
CA VAL A 61 7.13 -11.56 2.25
C VAL A 61 7.08 -12.45 1.01
N LEU A 62 6.02 -12.35 0.20
CA LEU A 62 5.89 -13.14 -1.03
C LEU A 62 7.00 -12.85 -2.04
N THR A 63 7.38 -11.58 -2.17
CA THR A 63 8.46 -11.15 -3.08
C THR A 63 9.82 -11.57 -2.55
N TYR A 64 10.05 -11.50 -1.24
CA TYR A 64 11.27 -11.99 -0.61
C TYR A 64 11.45 -13.51 -0.82
N LEU A 65 10.37 -14.29 -0.62
CA LEU A 65 10.38 -15.73 -0.90
C LEU A 65 10.65 -16.03 -2.37
N TRP A 66 10.09 -15.23 -3.28
CA TRP A 66 10.36 -15.35 -4.71
C TRP A 66 11.82 -15.05 -5.06
N HIS A 67 12.40 -14.02 -4.45
CA HIS A 67 13.81 -13.66 -4.64
C HIS A 67 14.76 -14.78 -4.21
N SER A 68 14.51 -15.40 -3.05
CA SER A 68 15.36 -16.46 -2.50
C SER A 68 15.20 -17.82 -3.20
N ASN A 69 14.07 -18.09 -3.87
CA ASN A 69 13.77 -19.39 -4.49
C ASN A 69 13.13 -19.28 -5.89
N ALA A 70 13.81 -18.57 -6.80
CA ALA A 70 13.30 -18.20 -8.14
C ALA A 70 12.77 -19.37 -9.00
N LYS A 71 13.20 -20.61 -8.80
CA LYS A 71 12.79 -21.78 -9.61
C LYS A 71 11.52 -22.50 -9.14
N LYS A 72 11.09 -22.34 -7.89
CA LYS A 72 9.98 -23.14 -7.30
C LYS A 72 8.64 -22.42 -7.25
N TYR A 73 8.62 -21.09 -7.39
CA TYR A 73 7.47 -20.26 -7.01
C TYR A 73 6.83 -19.48 -8.17
N LYS A 74 6.62 -20.11 -9.33
CA LYS A 74 5.77 -19.53 -10.40
C LYS A 74 4.36 -19.15 -9.88
N GLY A 75 3.83 -19.91 -8.90
CA GLY A 75 2.55 -19.62 -8.26
C GLY A 75 2.52 -18.34 -7.43
N ASN A 76 3.65 -17.87 -6.88
CA ASN A 76 3.67 -16.67 -6.03
C ASN A 76 3.35 -15.41 -6.83
N LEU A 77 3.66 -15.37 -8.12
CA LEU A 77 3.42 -14.22 -8.98
C LEU A 77 1.92 -13.97 -9.21
N GLU A 78 1.11 -15.03 -9.24
CA GLU A 78 -0.35 -14.89 -9.28
C GLU A 78 -0.91 -14.38 -7.98
N TRP A 79 -0.41 -14.88 -6.84
CA TRP A 79 -0.81 -14.40 -5.52
C TRP A 79 -0.46 -12.92 -5.32
N ILE A 80 0.77 -12.50 -5.65
CA ILE A 80 1.18 -11.10 -5.54
C ILE A 80 0.27 -10.22 -6.41
N SER A 81 -0.06 -10.66 -7.63
CA SER A 81 -0.96 -9.91 -8.52
C SER A 81 -2.38 -9.79 -7.95
N ARG A 82 -2.95 -10.85 -7.36
CA ARG A 82 -4.26 -10.81 -6.70
C ARG A 82 -4.28 -9.90 -5.48
N VAL A 83 -3.24 -9.98 -4.64
CA VAL A 83 -3.11 -9.14 -3.43
C VAL A 83 -2.94 -7.67 -3.82
N ALA A 84 -2.13 -7.38 -4.84
CA ALA A 84 -1.96 -6.01 -5.35
C ALA A 84 -3.28 -5.46 -5.92
N LEU A 85 -4.03 -6.26 -6.67
CA LEU A 85 -5.34 -5.85 -7.21
C LEU A 85 -6.34 -5.55 -6.08
N PHE A 86 -6.34 -6.38 -5.03
CA PHE A 86 -7.13 -6.11 -3.83
C PHE A 86 -6.70 -4.81 -3.15
N GLY A 87 -5.39 -4.55 -3.03
CA GLY A 87 -4.84 -3.31 -2.49
C GLY A 87 -5.23 -2.07 -3.29
N ILE A 88 -5.28 -2.17 -4.63
CA ILE A 88 -5.75 -1.09 -5.52
C ILE A 88 -7.22 -0.79 -5.27
N LEU A 89 -8.09 -1.80 -5.24
CA LEU A 89 -9.52 -1.64 -4.99
C LEU A 89 -9.77 -1.02 -3.61
N PHE A 90 -9.07 -1.54 -2.60
CA PHE A 90 -9.16 -1.07 -1.22
C PHE A 90 -8.75 0.40 -1.11
N SER A 91 -7.54 0.73 -1.56
CA SER A 91 -7.01 2.08 -1.47
C SER A 91 -7.79 3.06 -2.33
N GLY A 92 -8.31 2.62 -3.48
CA GLY A 92 -9.11 3.44 -4.38
C GLY A 92 -10.45 3.82 -3.77
N TYR A 93 -11.13 2.86 -3.14
CA TYR A 93 -12.39 3.12 -2.44
C TYR A 93 -12.20 4.13 -1.31
N TYR A 94 -11.18 3.95 -0.47
CA TYR A 94 -10.92 4.88 0.65
C TYR A 94 -10.38 6.23 0.19
N SER A 95 -9.55 6.27 -0.85
CA SER A 95 -9.12 7.55 -1.44
C SER A 95 -10.33 8.35 -1.93
N PHE A 96 -11.32 7.70 -2.55
CA PHE A 96 -12.52 8.39 -3.01
C PHE A 96 -13.35 8.93 -1.84
N ILE A 97 -13.51 8.16 -0.77
CA ILE A 97 -14.19 8.62 0.45
C ILE A 97 -13.44 9.82 1.04
N GLU A 98 -12.13 9.73 1.23
CA GLU A 98 -11.33 10.83 1.80
C GLU A 98 -11.35 12.10 0.94
N LEU A 99 -11.48 11.97 -0.39
CA LEU A 99 -11.62 13.12 -1.28
C LEU A 99 -13.04 13.73 -1.26
N MET A 100 -14.07 12.91 -1.06
CA MET A 100 -15.47 13.32 -1.16
C MET A 100 -16.10 13.66 0.18
N ASP A 101 -15.50 13.25 1.31
CA ASP A 101 -16.03 13.53 2.63
C ASP A 101 -15.64 14.94 3.09
N PRO A 102 -16.60 15.87 3.30
CA PRO A 102 -16.33 17.25 3.73
C PRO A 102 -15.95 17.37 5.22
N SER A 103 -15.79 16.24 5.92
CA SER A 103 -15.46 16.14 7.35
C SER A 103 -13.99 16.48 7.66
N CYS A 104 -13.53 17.64 7.19
CA CYS A 104 -12.30 18.27 7.70
C CYS A 104 -12.68 19.24 8.84
N PRO A 105 -12.15 19.07 10.06
CA PRO A 105 -12.41 19.98 11.17
C PRO A 105 -11.82 21.39 10.97
N ILE A 106 -10.98 21.58 9.94
CA ILE A 106 -10.34 22.86 9.61
C ILE A 106 -10.37 23.02 8.08
N LYS A 107 -11.09 24.01 7.55
CA LYS A 107 -11.00 24.41 6.14
C LYS A 107 -9.79 25.33 5.95
N PRO A 108 -8.96 25.16 4.89
CA PRO A 108 -8.93 24.06 3.91
C PRO A 108 -8.23 22.82 4.49
N CYS A 109 -8.53 21.62 3.97
CA CYS A 109 -7.83 20.39 4.35
C CYS A 109 -6.34 20.55 4.04
N VAL A 110 -5.53 20.82 5.07
CA VAL A 110 -4.08 20.96 4.90
C VAL A 110 -3.49 19.56 4.91
N TYR A 111 -3.46 18.92 3.75
CA TYR A 111 -2.68 17.70 3.56
C TYR A 111 -1.21 18.08 3.70
N SER A 112 -0.52 17.61 4.75
CA SER A 112 0.92 17.84 4.90
C SER A 112 1.72 17.34 3.69
N LEU A 113 1.16 16.38 2.93
CA LEU A 113 1.77 15.80 1.74
C LEU A 113 1.13 16.25 0.41
N LEU A 114 0.27 17.28 0.38
CA LEU A 114 -0.48 17.71 -0.82
C LEU A 114 -1.62 16.75 -1.24
N LEU A 115 -1.49 15.43 -1.02
CA LEU A 115 -2.53 14.41 -1.25
C LEU A 115 -2.76 13.51 -0.01
N PRO A 116 -3.91 12.78 0.05
CA PRO A 116 -4.18 11.83 1.12
C PRO A 116 -3.23 10.62 1.12
N SER A 117 -2.95 10.05 2.29
CA SER A 117 -2.07 8.86 2.41
C SER A 117 -2.59 7.65 1.63
N CYS A 118 -3.90 7.47 1.51
CA CYS A 118 -4.51 6.41 0.72
C CYS A 118 -4.15 6.49 -0.77
N VAL A 119 -3.96 7.72 -1.31
CA VAL A 119 -3.57 7.92 -2.72
C VAL A 119 -2.14 7.44 -2.96
N TYR A 120 -1.23 7.71 -2.03
CA TYR A 120 0.14 7.19 -2.13
C TYR A 120 0.16 5.66 -2.08
N GLY A 121 -0.65 5.06 -1.21
CA GLY A 121 -0.85 3.61 -1.17
C GLY A 121 -1.33 3.06 -2.51
N LEU A 122 -2.34 3.70 -3.10
CA LEU A 122 -2.87 3.33 -4.41
C LEU A 122 -1.79 3.37 -5.51
N VAL A 123 -1.01 4.45 -5.59
CA VAL A 123 0.08 4.56 -6.57
C VAL A 123 1.09 3.41 -6.41
N MET A 124 1.49 3.11 -5.18
CA MET A 124 2.43 2.02 -4.90
C MET A 124 1.86 0.64 -5.30
N TYR A 125 0.58 0.36 -5.03
CA TYR A 125 -0.05 -0.90 -5.46
C TYR A 125 -0.16 -1.01 -6.98
N VAL A 126 -0.47 0.10 -7.68
CA VAL A 126 -0.50 0.14 -9.15
C VAL A 126 0.90 -0.15 -9.72
N VAL A 127 1.95 0.42 -9.14
CA VAL A 127 3.34 0.15 -9.55
C VAL A 127 3.69 -1.32 -9.34
N VAL A 128 3.37 -1.91 -8.17
CA VAL A 128 3.58 -3.34 -7.93
C VAL A 128 2.82 -4.19 -8.95
N PHE A 129 1.56 -3.88 -9.19
CA PHE A 129 0.74 -4.61 -10.16
C PHE A 129 1.34 -4.53 -11.57
N TRP A 130 1.76 -3.35 -12.02
CA TRP A 130 2.44 -3.17 -13.30
C TRP A 130 3.74 -3.98 -13.38
N LEU A 131 4.57 -3.96 -12.34
CA LEU A 131 5.81 -4.74 -12.33
C LEU A 131 5.52 -6.24 -12.39
N THR A 132 4.47 -6.70 -11.71
CA THR A 132 4.08 -8.12 -11.76
C THR A 132 3.55 -8.54 -13.14
N THR A 133 2.80 -7.69 -13.85
CA THR A 133 2.33 -8.02 -15.21
C THR A 133 3.49 -8.09 -16.19
N GLN A 134 4.51 -7.25 -16.04
CA GLN A 134 5.74 -7.31 -16.84
C GLN A 134 6.59 -8.55 -16.54
N ALA A 135 6.57 -9.07 -15.30
CA ALA A 135 7.25 -10.31 -14.95
C ALA A 135 6.51 -11.59 -15.43
N LYS A 136 5.22 -11.49 -15.79
CA LYS A 136 4.46 -12.61 -16.37
C LYS A 136 4.64 -12.74 -17.89
N LYS A 137 5.04 -11.67 -18.57
CA LYS A 137 5.37 -11.67 -20.01
C LYS A 137 6.71 -12.35 -20.25
#